data_AF-A0A453HQT3-F1
#
_entry.id   AF-A0A453HQT3-F1
#
_cell.length_a   1.000
_cell.length_b   1.000
_cell.length_c   1.000
_cell.angle_alpha   90.00
_cell.angle_beta   90.00
_cell.angle_gamma   90.00
#
_symmetry.space_group_name_H-M   'P 1'
#
loop_
_entity.id
_entity.type
_entity.pdbx_description
1 polymer ?
#
loop_
_entity_poly.entity_id
_entity_poly.type
_entity_poly.pdbx_seq_one_letter_code
_entity_poly.pdbx_strand_id
1 'polypeptide(L)'
;VWQPGVDALEEGEELQFDPEAYNYLRGFSIGWPCLSFDVVQDQLGLVRSEFPHTLYGVAGTQAEKAPWNYIGVFKLSNINGKKREPIPSSKVDADSDMDSDSSSDEEEEEETNEDIKPILHLKKVAHAGCVNRIRSMTQQPHICATWGDTGHVQVWDFKSFLNSVADSGPVAHKEDDIIHNHVPLKIFNGHKDEGYAIDWSPLVTGRLVSGDCNSCIHLWEPSSSTWDVDTKPFVGHSASVEDLQWSPTEGDVFASCSVDGKICIWDVRTEKKPCMPIKAHNADVNVVSWNRYIY
;
A
#
# COMPACT_ATOMS: atom_id res chain seq x y z
N VAL A 1 -4.27 -17.20 24.11
CA VAL A 1 -4.04 -15.87 23.48
C VAL A 1 -4.06 -14.82 24.57
N TRP A 2 -2.93 -14.12 24.77
CA TRP A 2 -2.83 -13.03 25.74
C TRP A 2 -3.65 -11.82 25.28
N GLN A 3 -4.38 -11.20 26.21
CA GLN A 3 -5.24 -10.06 25.94
C GLN A 3 -4.65 -8.76 26.53
N PRO A 4 -4.27 -7.79 25.68
CA PRO A 4 -3.72 -6.53 26.14
C PRO A 4 -4.67 -5.80 27.10
N GLY A 5 -4.19 -5.49 28.31
CA GLY A 5 -4.96 -4.75 29.31
C GLY A 5 -5.94 -5.59 30.15
N VAL A 6 -6.05 -6.90 29.88
CA VAL A 6 -6.81 -7.86 30.68
C VAL A 6 -5.87 -8.79 31.44
N ASP A 7 -4.86 -9.32 30.73
CA ASP A 7 -3.88 -10.24 31.29
C ASP A 7 -2.59 -9.50 31.66
N ALA A 8 -2.12 -9.66 32.90
CA ALA A 8 -0.82 -9.13 33.34
C ALA A 8 0.30 -10.08 32.92
N LEU A 9 1.38 -9.56 32.34
CA LEU A 9 2.63 -10.32 32.15
C LEU A 9 3.42 -10.34 33.45
N GLU A 10 3.81 -11.53 33.89
CA GLU A 10 4.70 -11.70 35.04
C GLU A 10 6.16 -11.37 34.67
N GLU A 11 6.98 -11.10 35.68
CA GLU A 11 8.39 -10.74 35.48
C GLU A 11 9.17 -11.91 34.86
N GLY A 12 9.61 -11.74 33.60
CA GLY A 12 10.32 -12.75 32.84
C GLY A 12 9.45 -13.56 31.86
N GLU A 13 8.16 -13.28 31.77
CA GLU A 13 7.32 -13.83 30.71
C GLU A 13 7.56 -13.09 29.38
N GLU A 14 7.78 -13.87 28.31
CA GLU A 14 7.87 -13.36 26.94
C GLU A 14 6.68 -13.88 26.13
N LEU A 15 5.96 -12.97 25.46
CA LEU A 15 4.90 -13.35 24.54
C LEU A 15 5.51 -14.05 23.32
N GLN A 16 5.09 -15.28 23.08
CA GLN A 16 5.38 -15.98 21.83
C GLN A 16 4.19 -15.84 20.88
N PHE A 17 4.50 -15.74 19.59
CA PHE A 17 3.45 -15.76 18.57
C PHE A 17 2.86 -17.15 18.49
N ASP A 18 1.56 -17.23 18.29
CA ASP A 18 0.87 -18.48 17.98
C ASP A 18 0.92 -18.69 16.45
N PRO A 19 1.67 -19.68 15.95
CA PRO A 19 1.74 -19.95 14.51
C PRO A 19 0.37 -20.34 13.92
N GLU A 20 -0.54 -20.89 14.72
CA GLU A 20 -1.87 -21.31 14.27
C GLU A 20 -2.78 -20.12 13.94
N ALA A 21 -2.46 -18.92 14.43
CA ALA A 21 -3.17 -17.68 14.10
C ALA A 21 -3.01 -17.26 12.62
N TYR A 22 -2.09 -17.87 11.87
CA TYR A 22 -1.75 -17.50 10.50
C TYR A 22 -1.92 -18.68 9.53
N ASN A 23 -2.62 -18.45 8.42
CA ASN A 23 -2.62 -19.40 7.31
C ASN A 23 -1.26 -19.46 6.61
N TYR A 24 -0.48 -18.37 6.69
CA TYR A 24 0.89 -18.27 6.18
C TYR A 24 1.60 -17.08 6.82
N LEU A 25 2.79 -17.31 7.38
CA LEU A 25 3.66 -16.27 7.94
C LEU A 25 5.10 -16.52 7.49
N ARG A 26 5.71 -15.53 6.83
CA ARG A 26 7.12 -15.56 6.42
C ARG A 26 7.69 -14.14 6.48
N GLY A 27 8.93 -14.04 6.96
CA GLY A 27 9.73 -12.81 6.89
C GLY A 27 10.63 -12.82 5.66
N PHE A 28 10.82 -11.64 5.07
CA PHE A 28 11.84 -11.38 4.07
C PHE A 28 12.42 -9.99 4.31
N SER A 29 13.61 -9.73 3.78
CA SER A 29 14.27 -8.43 3.88
C SER A 29 14.72 -7.96 2.50
N ILE A 30 14.57 -6.66 2.26
CA ILE A 30 15.08 -6.01 1.06
C ILE A 30 16.33 -5.16 1.34
N GLY A 31 16.90 -5.23 2.54
CA GLY A 31 18.11 -4.51 2.97
C GLY A 31 17.85 -3.49 4.08
N TRP A 32 17.32 -2.32 3.73
CA TRP A 32 16.99 -1.26 4.69
C TRP A 32 15.53 -1.33 5.17
N PRO A 33 15.22 -0.74 6.36
CA PRO A 33 13.84 -0.51 6.77
C PRO A 33 13.05 0.27 5.72
N CYS A 34 11.74 0.03 5.67
CA CYS A 34 10.83 0.72 4.77
C CYS A 34 9.74 1.43 5.56
N LEU A 35 9.60 2.75 5.36
CA LEU A 35 8.47 3.51 5.91
C LEU A 35 7.17 3.18 5.19
N SER A 36 7.27 2.75 3.94
CA SER A 36 6.10 2.44 3.13
C SER A 36 6.40 1.34 2.11
N PHE A 37 5.35 0.60 1.78
CA PHE A 37 5.29 -0.30 0.65
C PHE A 37 3.89 -0.26 0.06
N ASP A 38 3.77 -0.67 -1.19
CA ASP A 38 2.50 -0.85 -1.84
C ASP A 38 2.49 -2.11 -2.70
N VAL A 39 1.32 -2.74 -2.80
CA VAL A 39 1.14 -3.91 -3.65
C VAL A 39 0.85 -3.43 -5.06
N VAL A 40 1.64 -3.90 -6.01
CA VAL A 40 1.43 -3.62 -7.43
C VAL A 40 0.38 -4.58 -7.93
N GLN A 41 -0.77 -4.05 -8.39
CA GLN A 41 -1.86 -4.90 -8.89
C GLN A 41 -1.40 -5.70 -10.11
N ASP A 42 -1.58 -7.01 -10.02
CA ASP A 42 -1.28 -7.96 -11.08
C ASP A 42 -2.51 -8.28 -11.94
N GLN A 43 -2.32 -9.08 -12.99
CA GLN A 43 -3.40 -9.60 -13.85
C GLN A 43 -3.60 -11.11 -13.67
N LEU A 44 -3.21 -11.67 -12.51
CA LEU A 44 -3.26 -13.10 -12.22
C LEU A 44 -4.62 -13.57 -11.68
N GLY A 45 -5.61 -12.66 -11.57
CA GLY A 45 -6.98 -12.95 -11.15
C GLY A 45 -7.32 -12.45 -9.74
N LEU A 46 -8.59 -12.10 -9.53
CA LEU A 46 -9.07 -11.46 -8.29
C LEU A 46 -9.32 -12.42 -7.13
N VAL A 47 -9.59 -13.70 -7.42
CA VAL A 47 -9.96 -14.72 -6.42
C VAL A 47 -9.06 -15.94 -6.59
N ARG A 48 -7.79 -15.76 -6.26
CA ARG A 48 -6.80 -16.85 -6.28
C ARG A 48 -6.99 -17.71 -5.03
N SER A 49 -7.46 -18.95 -5.22
CA SER A 49 -7.67 -19.95 -4.17
C SER A 49 -6.63 -21.08 -4.21
N GLU A 50 -5.89 -21.19 -5.32
CA GLU A 50 -4.91 -22.25 -5.55
C GLU A 50 -3.49 -21.71 -5.39
N PHE A 51 -2.73 -22.39 -4.53
CA PHE A 51 -1.32 -22.11 -4.32
C PHE A 51 -0.45 -22.77 -5.42
N PRO A 52 0.77 -22.25 -5.68
CA PRO A 52 1.42 -21.10 -5.04
C PRO A 52 0.93 -19.74 -5.56
N HIS A 53 0.83 -18.76 -4.67
CA HIS A 53 0.57 -17.36 -5.03
C HIS A 53 1.85 -16.61 -5.40
N THR A 54 1.67 -15.53 -6.17
CA THR A 54 2.71 -14.57 -6.53
C THR A 54 2.23 -13.15 -6.24
N LEU A 55 3.08 -12.32 -5.65
CA LEU A 55 2.81 -10.93 -5.32
C LEU A 55 3.90 -10.04 -5.93
N TYR A 56 3.48 -8.91 -6.50
CA TYR A 56 4.38 -7.84 -6.94
C TYR A 56 4.22 -6.66 -6.00
N GLY A 57 5.31 -5.97 -5.71
CA GLY A 57 5.30 -4.86 -4.78
C GLY A 57 6.40 -3.85 -5.02
N VAL A 58 6.19 -2.67 -4.48
CA VAL A 58 7.19 -1.61 -4.38
C VAL A 58 7.36 -1.19 -2.94
N ALA A 59 8.58 -0.89 -2.53
CA ALA A 59 8.87 -0.43 -1.18
C ALA A 59 9.90 0.68 -1.19
N GLY A 60 9.66 1.70 -0.38
CA GLY A 60 10.55 2.84 -0.21
C GLY A 60 11.42 2.67 1.04
N THR A 61 12.73 2.85 0.92
CA THR A 61 13.65 2.67 2.06
C THR A 61 13.87 3.93 2.89
N GLN A 62 14.30 3.71 4.13
CA GLN A 62 14.83 4.70 5.05
C GLN A 62 16.21 4.24 5.55
N ALA A 63 17.24 4.62 4.81
CA ALA A 63 18.64 4.34 5.11
C ALA A 63 19.24 5.45 5.99
N GLU A 64 20.34 5.15 6.67
CA GLU A 64 21.05 6.12 7.54
C GLU A 64 21.58 7.35 6.80
N LYS A 65 21.84 7.22 5.49
CA LYS A 65 22.36 8.29 4.65
C LYS A 65 21.51 8.43 3.41
N ALA A 66 21.21 9.68 3.05
CA ALA A 66 20.43 10.02 1.87
C ALA A 66 20.77 9.24 0.58
N PRO A 67 22.05 9.10 0.15
CA PRO A 67 22.39 8.39 -1.10
C PRO A 67 22.26 6.86 -1.03
N TRP A 68 22.00 6.28 0.15
CA TRP A 68 21.83 4.84 0.31
C TRP A 68 20.39 4.39 0.16
N ASN A 69 19.46 5.33 0.01
CA ASN A 69 18.06 5.04 -0.22
C ASN A 69 17.81 4.58 -1.65
N TYR A 70 16.89 3.64 -1.77
CA TYR A 70 16.36 3.12 -3.01
C TYR A 70 14.89 2.75 -2.86
N ILE A 71 14.24 2.63 -4.01
CA ILE A 71 12.94 1.99 -4.18
C ILE A 71 13.20 0.53 -4.57
N GLY A 72 12.72 -0.41 -3.76
CA GLY A 72 12.73 -1.82 -4.09
C GLY A 72 11.51 -2.16 -4.93
N VAL A 73 11.71 -2.65 -6.15
CA VAL A 73 10.67 -3.24 -7.00
C VAL A 73 10.84 -4.75 -6.94
N PHE A 74 9.84 -5.47 -6.44
CA PHE A 74 10.02 -6.88 -6.11
C PHE A 74 8.86 -7.79 -6.55
N LYS A 75 9.20 -9.06 -6.74
CA LYS A 75 8.28 -10.18 -6.92
C LYS A 75 8.54 -11.19 -5.81
N LEU A 76 7.51 -11.51 -5.05
CA LEU A 76 7.47 -12.67 -4.17
C LEU A 76 6.71 -13.77 -4.87
N SER A 77 7.36 -14.90 -5.09
CA SER A 77 6.74 -16.10 -5.66
C SER A 77 6.80 -17.26 -4.69
N ASN A 78 6.09 -18.34 -5.01
CA ASN A 78 6.08 -19.54 -4.19
C ASN A 78 5.49 -19.30 -2.79
N ILE A 79 4.49 -18.42 -2.72
CA ILE A 79 3.75 -18.13 -1.49
C ILE A 79 2.71 -19.22 -1.33
N ASN A 80 2.93 -20.14 -0.39
CA ASN A 80 1.97 -21.20 -0.07
C ASN A 80 1.07 -20.78 1.10
N GLY A 81 0.16 -21.66 1.52
CA GLY A 81 -0.68 -21.45 2.70
C GLY A 81 -1.69 -22.57 2.84
N LYS A 82 -2.51 -22.50 3.89
CA LYS A 82 -3.67 -23.40 4.03
C LYS A 82 -4.73 -23.06 3.00
N LYS A 83 -5.21 -24.06 2.24
CA LYS A 83 -6.31 -23.91 1.28
C LYS A 83 -7.52 -23.35 2.01
N ARG A 84 -8.14 -22.30 1.47
CA ARG A 84 -9.39 -21.76 2.03
C ARG A 84 -10.56 -22.48 1.37
N GLU A 85 -11.33 -23.22 2.15
CA GLU A 85 -12.64 -23.66 1.68
C GLU A 85 -13.55 -22.45 1.50
N PRO A 86 -14.30 -22.36 0.39
CA PRO A 86 -15.29 -21.30 0.21
C PRO A 86 -16.31 -21.36 1.35
N ILE A 87 -16.51 -20.25 2.06
CA ILE A 87 -17.58 -20.15 3.05
C ILE A 87 -18.89 -20.45 2.31
N PRO A 88 -19.68 -21.47 2.74
CA PRO A 88 -20.96 -21.75 2.11
C PRO A 88 -21.82 -20.49 2.16
N SER A 89 -22.38 -20.09 1.02
CA SER A 89 -23.43 -19.08 1.02
C SER A 89 -24.55 -19.62 1.90
N SER A 90 -24.82 -18.92 3.01
CA SER A 90 -25.94 -19.23 3.89
C SER A 90 -27.20 -19.33 3.04
N LYS A 91 -27.75 -20.55 2.91
CA LYS A 91 -29.07 -20.77 2.32
C LYS A 91 -30.08 -20.03 3.20
N VAL A 92 -30.53 -18.88 2.72
CA VAL A 92 -31.77 -18.25 3.20
C VAL A 92 -32.92 -19.08 2.62
N ASP A 93 -33.61 -19.77 3.51
CA ASP A 93 -34.96 -20.35 3.45
C ASP A 93 -35.33 -21.32 2.31
N ALA A 94 -35.61 -22.58 2.67
CA ALA A 94 -36.95 -23.17 2.64
C ALA A 94 -36.88 -24.68 2.89
N ASP A 95 -37.79 -25.16 3.74
CA ASP A 95 -38.06 -26.57 4.06
C ASP A 95 -38.00 -27.51 2.85
N SER A 96 -37.24 -28.60 2.96
CA SER A 96 -37.62 -29.92 2.44
C SER A 96 -36.65 -30.99 2.92
N ASP A 97 -37.21 -31.88 3.74
CA ASP A 97 -37.01 -33.32 3.86
C ASP A 97 -35.59 -33.93 3.94
N MET A 98 -35.49 -34.77 4.97
CA MET A 98 -34.54 -35.84 5.20
C MET A 98 -34.07 -36.51 3.89
N ASP A 99 -32.75 -36.62 3.73
CA ASP A 99 -32.12 -37.94 3.62
C ASP A 99 -30.67 -37.87 4.12
N SER A 100 -30.33 -38.92 4.87
CA SER A 100 -29.03 -39.20 5.44
C SER A 100 -28.07 -39.60 4.33
N ASP A 101 -26.94 -38.91 4.22
CA ASP A 101 -25.69 -39.56 3.80
C ASP A 101 -24.53 -38.98 4.62
N SER A 102 -24.03 -39.84 5.51
CA SER A 102 -22.74 -39.67 6.19
C SER A 102 -21.64 -39.84 5.14
N SER A 103 -21.19 -38.76 4.50
CA SER A 103 -19.86 -38.78 3.89
C SER A 103 -18.84 -38.56 5.01
N SER A 104 -18.07 -39.61 5.28
CA SER A 104 -16.79 -39.48 5.92
C SER A 104 -15.91 -38.65 4.98
N ASP A 105 -15.93 -37.34 5.17
CA ASP A 105 -14.89 -36.49 4.61
C ASP A 105 -13.65 -36.82 5.45
N GLU A 106 -12.85 -37.75 4.92
CA GLU A 106 -11.46 -37.88 5.32
C GLU A 106 -10.86 -36.50 5.10
N GLU A 107 -10.67 -35.74 6.19
CA GLU A 107 -9.82 -34.57 6.21
C GLU A 107 -8.43 -35.05 5.77
N GLU A 108 -8.18 -35.03 4.46
CA GLU A 108 -6.84 -35.04 3.93
C GLU A 108 -6.22 -33.74 4.47
N GLU A 109 -5.59 -33.85 5.63
CA GLU A 109 -4.55 -32.93 6.07
C GLU A 109 -3.49 -32.93 4.96
N GLU A 110 -3.70 -32.11 3.92
CA GLU A 110 -2.65 -31.80 2.97
C GLU A 110 -1.55 -31.15 3.80
N GLU A 111 -0.55 -31.95 4.18
CA GLU A 111 0.66 -31.51 4.86
C GLU A 111 1.13 -30.26 4.12
N THR A 112 0.98 -29.09 4.74
CA THR A 112 1.56 -27.87 4.21
C THR A 112 3.04 -28.13 4.14
N ASN A 113 3.56 -28.34 2.93
CA ASN A 113 4.94 -28.73 2.70
C ASN A 113 5.84 -27.58 3.21
N GLU A 114 6.23 -27.62 4.49
CA GLU A 114 6.87 -26.52 5.21
C GLU A 114 8.20 -26.10 4.57
N ASP A 115 8.77 -27.00 3.76
CA ASP A 115 10.03 -26.87 3.04
C ASP A 115 9.97 -25.91 1.84
N ILE A 116 8.79 -25.51 1.38
CA ILE A 116 8.65 -24.62 0.22
C ILE A 116 8.74 -23.14 0.67
N LYS A 117 9.94 -22.57 0.58
CA LYS A 117 10.21 -21.17 0.95
C LYS A 117 9.80 -20.19 -0.15
N PRO A 118 9.27 -19.00 0.21
CA PRO A 118 8.99 -17.96 -0.78
C PRO A 118 10.29 -17.48 -1.41
N ILE A 119 10.23 -17.16 -2.69
CA ILE A 119 11.38 -16.65 -3.45
C ILE A 119 11.15 -15.17 -3.71
N LEU A 120 12.09 -14.34 -3.24
CA LEU A 120 12.13 -12.91 -3.47
C LEU A 120 13.05 -12.60 -4.64
N HIS A 121 12.53 -11.92 -5.66
CA HIS A 121 13.31 -11.23 -6.67
C HIS A 121 13.20 -9.73 -6.46
N LEU A 122 14.31 -9.01 -6.49
CA LEU A 122 14.37 -7.60 -6.13
C LEU A 122 15.23 -6.83 -7.13
N LYS A 123 14.68 -5.73 -7.66
CA LYS A 123 15.45 -4.69 -8.35
C LYS A 123 15.43 -3.42 -7.51
N LYS A 124 16.59 -2.81 -7.33
CA LYS A 124 16.78 -1.60 -6.52
C LYS A 124 16.96 -0.40 -7.44
N VAL A 125 16.18 0.65 -7.24
CA VAL A 125 16.27 1.91 -7.99
C VAL A 125 16.67 3.03 -7.04
N ALA A 126 17.78 3.73 -7.33
CA ALA A 126 18.28 4.81 -6.48
C ALA A 126 17.20 5.90 -6.25
N HIS A 127 17.07 6.35 -4.99
CA HIS A 127 16.20 7.46 -4.62
C HIS A 127 17.00 8.50 -3.84
N ALA A 128 16.76 9.78 -4.13
CA ALA A 128 17.44 10.87 -3.44
C ALA A 128 16.73 11.13 -2.10
N GLY A 129 17.30 10.60 -1.01
CA GLY A 129 16.71 10.73 0.33
C GLY A 129 15.73 9.61 0.68
N CYS A 130 15.19 9.64 1.89
CA CYS A 130 14.24 8.64 2.38
C CYS A 130 12.92 8.70 1.59
N VAL A 131 12.25 7.56 1.48
CA VAL A 131 10.94 7.46 0.84
C VAL A 131 9.87 7.33 1.92
N ASN A 132 9.27 8.46 2.29
CA ASN A 132 8.24 8.54 3.33
C ASN A 132 6.97 7.77 2.94
N ARG A 133 6.55 7.89 1.67
CA ARG A 133 5.44 7.11 1.13
C ARG A 133 5.66 6.74 -0.34
N ILE A 134 5.27 5.52 -0.71
CA ILE A 134 5.16 5.08 -2.11
C ILE A 134 3.75 4.56 -2.39
N ARG A 135 3.19 4.92 -3.56
CA ARG A 135 1.88 4.44 -4.03
C ARG A 135 1.90 4.07 -5.50
N SER A 136 1.36 2.90 -5.82
CA SER A 136 1.14 2.41 -7.18
C SER A 136 -0.18 2.94 -7.72
N MET A 137 -0.20 3.38 -8.98
CA MET A 137 -1.42 3.87 -9.62
C MET A 137 -2.36 2.70 -9.95
N THR A 138 -3.61 2.76 -9.48
CA THR A 138 -4.60 1.68 -9.67
C THR A 138 -4.79 1.27 -11.14
N GLN A 139 -4.89 2.24 -12.05
CA GLN A 139 -5.18 1.98 -13.47
C GLN A 139 -3.92 1.57 -14.28
N GLN A 140 -2.74 1.98 -13.81
CA GLN A 140 -1.45 1.64 -14.42
C GLN A 140 -0.42 1.32 -13.33
N PRO A 141 -0.43 0.09 -12.76
CA PRO A 141 0.32 -0.22 -11.54
C PRO A 141 1.84 -0.10 -11.63
N HIS A 142 2.39 -0.04 -12.84
CA HIS A 142 3.82 0.22 -13.07
C HIS A 142 4.20 1.69 -12.86
N ILE A 143 3.24 2.61 -12.87
CA ILE A 143 3.44 4.01 -12.53
C ILE A 143 3.26 4.18 -11.03
N CYS A 144 4.29 4.69 -10.35
CA CYS A 144 4.30 4.86 -8.91
C CYS A 144 4.67 6.29 -8.53
N ALA A 145 4.06 6.83 -7.47
CA ALA A 145 4.45 8.09 -6.86
C ALA A 145 5.23 7.83 -5.58
N THR A 146 6.32 8.57 -5.37
CA THR A 146 7.02 8.66 -4.08
C THR A 146 6.86 10.05 -3.49
N TRP A 147 6.71 10.08 -2.18
CA TRP A 147 6.92 11.26 -1.37
C TRP A 147 8.21 11.08 -0.57
N GLY A 148 9.16 12.00 -0.74
CA GLY A 148 10.47 11.92 -0.09
C GLY A 148 10.72 12.97 1.00
N ASP A 149 11.69 12.69 1.87
CA ASP A 149 12.18 13.62 2.91
C ASP A 149 12.88 14.86 2.32
N THR A 150 13.19 14.85 1.03
CA THR A 150 13.72 15.99 0.28
C THR A 150 12.70 17.10 0.02
N GLY A 151 11.44 16.93 0.45
CA GLY A 151 10.34 17.85 0.15
C GLY A 151 9.83 17.72 -1.29
N HIS A 152 10.20 16.64 -1.98
CA HIS A 152 9.84 16.39 -3.36
C HIS A 152 8.86 15.22 -3.49
N VAL A 153 7.93 15.38 -4.43
CA VAL A 153 7.07 14.29 -4.91
C VAL A 153 7.53 13.91 -6.30
N GLN A 154 7.70 12.62 -6.53
CA GLN A 154 8.25 12.11 -7.77
C GLN A 154 7.36 11.03 -8.34
N VAL A 155 7.20 11.00 -9.67
CA VAL A 155 6.46 9.96 -10.37
C VAL A 155 7.43 9.14 -11.20
N TRP A 156 7.31 7.81 -11.14
CA TRP A 156 8.25 6.85 -11.68
C TRP A 156 7.54 5.86 -12.61
N ASP A 157 8.23 5.41 -13.64
CA ASP A 157 7.82 4.26 -14.46
C ASP A 157 8.69 3.04 -14.14
N PHE A 158 8.11 2.02 -13.50
CA PHE A 158 8.81 0.78 -13.16
C PHE A 158 8.52 -0.39 -14.11
N LYS A 159 7.93 -0.15 -15.28
CA LYS A 159 7.54 -1.21 -16.22
C LYS A 159 8.68 -2.16 -16.57
N SER A 160 9.86 -1.63 -16.89
CA SER A 160 11.04 -2.45 -17.25
C SER A 160 11.51 -3.31 -16.07
N PHE A 161 11.50 -2.76 -14.86
CA PHE A 161 11.91 -3.46 -13.64
C PHE A 161 10.90 -4.55 -13.26
N LEU A 162 9.60 -4.26 -13.34
CA LEU A 162 8.52 -5.22 -13.10
C LEU A 162 8.58 -6.38 -14.09
N ASN A 163 8.79 -6.11 -15.38
CA ASN A 163 8.97 -7.16 -16.38
C ASN A 163 10.22 -8.01 -16.07
N SER A 164 11.33 -7.38 -15.69
CA SER A 164 12.55 -8.10 -15.33
C SER A 164 12.36 -9.04 -14.12
N VAL A 165 11.66 -8.61 -13.07
CA VAL A 165 11.36 -9.50 -11.94
C VAL A 165 10.30 -10.55 -12.30
N ALA A 166 9.38 -10.25 -13.23
CA ALA A 166 8.39 -11.21 -13.72
C ALA A 166 9.05 -12.38 -14.46
N ASP A 167 10.00 -12.06 -15.36
CA ASP A 167 10.75 -13.03 -16.17
C ASP A 167 11.83 -13.80 -15.38
N SER A 168 12.04 -13.43 -14.11
CA SER A 168 13.01 -14.12 -13.24
C SER A 168 12.57 -15.55 -12.95
N GLY A 169 13.51 -16.50 -13.16
CA GLY A 169 13.32 -17.94 -12.93
C GLY A 169 13.32 -18.33 -11.44
N PRO A 170 13.35 -19.63 -11.10
CA PRO A 170 13.13 -20.12 -9.74
C PRO A 170 14.29 -19.86 -8.76
N VAL A 171 15.31 -19.10 -9.15
CA VAL A 171 16.51 -18.84 -8.33
C VAL A 171 16.72 -17.33 -8.22
N ALA A 172 16.84 -16.82 -6.99
CA ALA A 172 17.25 -15.43 -6.75
C ALA A 172 18.66 -15.21 -7.31
N HIS A 173 18.81 -14.25 -8.22
CA HIS A 173 20.08 -14.02 -8.93
C HIS A 173 20.94 -12.99 -8.18
N LYS A 174 22.27 -13.11 -8.31
CA LYS A 174 23.27 -12.18 -7.74
C LYS A 174 23.17 -10.72 -8.25
N GLU A 175 22.25 -10.41 -9.16
CA GLU A 175 21.99 -9.06 -9.65
C GLU A 175 21.14 -8.21 -8.69
N ASP A 176 20.56 -8.82 -7.64
CA ASP A 176 19.67 -8.14 -6.68
C ASP A 176 20.40 -7.08 -5.82
N ASP A 177 21.74 -7.01 -5.91
CA ASP A 177 22.57 -6.02 -5.21
C ASP A 177 22.91 -4.78 -6.05
N ILE A 178 22.61 -4.78 -7.35
CA ILE A 178 22.85 -3.60 -8.19
C ILE A 178 21.78 -2.56 -7.91
N ILE A 179 22.23 -1.35 -7.55
CA ILE A 179 21.36 -0.17 -7.47
C ILE A 179 21.36 0.51 -8.83
N HIS A 180 20.21 0.50 -9.49
CA HIS A 180 20.01 1.11 -10.80
C HIS A 180 19.73 2.60 -10.67
N ASN A 181 20.35 3.40 -11.53
CA ASN A 181 19.94 4.78 -11.74
C ASN A 181 18.76 4.79 -12.72
N HIS A 182 17.65 5.38 -12.31
CA HIS A 182 16.47 5.58 -13.13
C HIS A 182 15.96 7.00 -12.91
N VAL A 183 15.50 7.66 -13.96
CA VAL A 183 15.05 9.06 -13.87
C VAL A 183 13.54 9.07 -13.66
N PRO A 184 13.01 9.81 -12.67
CA PRO A 184 11.57 9.96 -12.52
C PRO A 184 10.96 10.68 -13.73
N LEU A 185 9.73 10.30 -14.10
CA LEU A 185 8.95 10.95 -15.15
C LEU A 185 8.61 12.40 -14.80
N LYS A 186 8.40 12.68 -13.51
CA LYS A 186 8.08 14.00 -12.99
C LYS A 186 8.67 14.17 -11.61
N ILE A 187 9.19 15.36 -11.34
CA ILE A 187 9.59 15.83 -10.01
C ILE A 187 8.81 17.11 -9.75
N PHE A 188 8.22 17.21 -8.56
CA PHE A 188 7.62 18.44 -8.07
C PHE A 188 8.29 18.84 -6.77
N ASN A 189 8.75 20.09 -6.74
CA ASN A 189 9.47 20.72 -5.66
C ASN A 189 8.77 22.01 -5.20
N GLY A 190 7.43 22.06 -5.33
CA GLY A 190 6.63 23.21 -4.90
C GLY A 190 6.09 23.11 -3.48
N HIS A 191 6.22 21.95 -2.83
CA HIS A 191 5.90 21.79 -1.41
C HIS A 191 6.87 22.62 -0.53
N LYS A 192 6.38 23.08 0.62
CA LYS A 192 7.14 23.94 1.53
C LYS A 192 7.90 23.17 2.61
N ASP A 193 7.59 21.90 2.74
CA ASP A 193 8.19 20.97 3.69
C ASP A 193 8.05 19.54 3.16
N GLU A 194 8.67 18.58 3.83
CA GLU A 194 8.36 17.16 3.62
C GLU A 194 6.95 16.80 4.10
N GLY A 195 6.61 15.52 4.08
CA GLY A 195 5.25 15.05 4.28
C GLY A 195 5.14 13.54 4.09
N TYR A 196 3.90 13.06 4.13
CA TYR A 196 3.59 11.64 4.01
C TYR A 196 2.38 11.39 3.10
N ALA A 197 1.50 12.38 2.96
CA ALA A 197 0.19 12.21 2.38
C ALA A 197 0.25 12.20 0.84
N ILE A 198 0.03 11.04 0.20
CA ILE A 198 -0.12 10.90 -1.25
C ILE A 198 -1.18 9.85 -1.60
N ASP A 199 -1.99 10.14 -2.61
CA ASP A 199 -2.97 9.17 -3.13
C ASP A 199 -3.35 9.40 -4.60
N TRP A 200 -3.42 8.30 -5.35
CA TRP A 200 -3.89 8.29 -6.74
C TRP A 200 -5.41 8.19 -6.77
N SER A 201 -6.06 8.94 -7.65
CA SER A 201 -7.50 8.81 -7.85
C SER A 201 -7.81 7.41 -8.43
N PRO A 202 -8.74 6.65 -7.83
CA PRO A 202 -9.17 5.38 -8.40
C PRO A 202 -10.08 5.56 -9.62
N LEU A 203 -10.65 6.76 -9.81
CA LEU A 203 -11.64 7.05 -10.87
C LEU A 203 -11.08 7.84 -12.04
N VAL A 204 -10.08 8.69 -11.82
CA VAL A 204 -9.45 9.51 -12.86
C VAL A 204 -8.00 9.07 -13.03
N THR A 205 -7.72 8.35 -14.13
CA THR A 205 -6.38 7.82 -14.44
C THR A 205 -5.34 8.92 -14.39
N GLY A 206 -4.30 8.75 -13.56
CA GLY A 206 -3.20 9.69 -13.47
C GLY A 206 -3.46 10.92 -12.60
N ARG A 207 -4.65 11.10 -12.03
CA ARG A 207 -4.88 12.17 -11.06
C ARG A 207 -4.30 11.78 -9.70
N LEU A 208 -3.60 12.70 -9.04
CA LEU A 208 -2.92 12.49 -7.75
C LEU A 208 -3.12 13.71 -6.86
N VAL A 209 -3.19 13.51 -5.55
CA VAL A 209 -3.01 14.59 -4.56
C VAL A 209 -1.86 14.27 -3.63
N SER A 210 -1.21 15.32 -3.14
CA SER A 210 -0.02 15.22 -2.32
C SER A 210 -0.04 16.32 -1.24
N GLY A 211 0.21 16.01 0.04
CA GLY A 211 0.09 16.91 1.19
C GLY A 211 1.32 16.93 2.09
N ASP A 212 1.74 18.13 2.51
CA ASP A 212 2.95 18.36 3.32
C ASP A 212 2.69 18.68 4.81
N CYS A 213 3.78 18.69 5.59
CA CYS A 213 3.80 19.06 7.00
C CYS A 213 3.47 20.55 7.23
N ASN A 214 3.51 21.36 6.18
CA ASN A 214 3.18 22.79 6.20
C ASN A 214 1.74 23.07 5.73
N SER A 215 0.83 22.09 5.91
CA SER A 215 -0.61 22.17 5.64
C SER A 215 -1.03 22.34 4.17
N CYS A 216 -0.08 22.27 3.23
CA CYS A 216 -0.34 22.53 1.81
C CYS A 216 -0.61 21.22 1.07
N ILE A 217 -1.73 21.17 0.34
CA ILE A 217 -2.09 20.03 -0.52
C ILE A 217 -2.04 20.49 -1.98
N HIS A 218 -1.38 19.73 -2.84
CA HIS A 218 -1.25 20.01 -4.26
C HIS A 218 -1.98 18.95 -5.09
N LEU A 219 -2.68 19.40 -6.13
CA LEU A 219 -3.36 18.57 -7.12
C LEU A 219 -2.48 18.39 -8.34
N TRP A 220 -2.45 17.15 -8.82
CA TRP A 220 -1.75 16.71 -10.02
C TRP A 220 -2.77 16.20 -11.01
N GLU A 221 -2.81 16.82 -12.18
CA GLU A 221 -3.66 16.38 -13.28
C GLU A 221 -2.80 15.77 -14.38
N PRO A 222 -3.24 14.65 -15.00
CA PRO A 222 -2.55 14.06 -16.12
C PRO A 222 -2.55 15.03 -17.30
N SER A 223 -1.41 15.15 -17.98
CA SER A 223 -1.27 15.90 -19.23
C SER A 223 -0.80 14.98 -20.36
N SER A 224 -0.68 15.47 -21.60
CA SER A 224 -0.40 14.64 -22.77
C SER A 224 0.84 13.74 -22.66
N SER A 225 1.80 14.07 -21.80
CA SER A 225 3.00 13.25 -21.59
C SER A 225 3.52 13.20 -20.15
N THR A 226 2.97 13.98 -19.22
CA THR A 226 3.43 14.04 -17.81
C THR A 226 2.26 14.41 -16.87
N TRP A 227 2.48 15.35 -15.95
CA TRP A 227 1.52 15.89 -15.01
C TRP A 227 1.65 17.41 -14.93
N ASP A 228 0.50 18.07 -14.97
CA ASP A 228 0.37 19.48 -14.60
C ASP A 228 0.07 19.55 -13.11
N VAL A 229 0.97 20.18 -12.35
CA VAL A 229 0.84 20.31 -10.90
C VAL A 229 0.41 21.73 -10.59
N ASP A 230 -0.68 21.86 -9.84
CA ASP A 230 -1.19 23.16 -9.49
C ASP A 230 -0.24 23.87 -8.50
N THR A 231 0.33 25.00 -8.91
CA THR A 231 1.28 25.76 -8.08
C THR A 231 0.63 26.42 -6.87
N LYS A 232 -0.69 26.63 -6.90
CA LYS A 232 -1.43 27.17 -5.76
C LYS A 232 -2.04 26.01 -4.97
N PRO A 233 -1.62 25.77 -3.71
CA PRO A 233 -2.14 24.66 -2.92
C PRO A 233 -3.59 24.87 -2.48
N PHE A 234 -4.24 23.78 -2.11
CA PHE A 234 -5.38 23.74 -1.20
C PHE A 234 -4.89 24.05 0.21
N VAL A 235 -5.57 24.97 0.88
CA VAL A 235 -5.23 25.44 2.22
C VAL A 235 -6.49 25.45 3.07
N GLY A 236 -6.41 24.87 4.27
CA GLY A 236 -7.55 24.78 5.18
C GLY A 236 -7.23 24.10 6.51
N HIS A 237 -6.31 23.15 6.51
CA HIS A 237 -5.70 22.67 7.75
C HIS A 237 -4.81 23.74 8.35
N SER A 238 -4.67 23.71 9.68
CA SER A 238 -3.78 24.63 10.42
C SER A 238 -2.48 23.98 10.90
N ALA A 239 -2.25 22.72 10.54
CA ALA A 239 -1.07 21.93 10.88
C ALA A 239 -0.80 20.88 9.79
N SER A 240 0.20 20.00 10.01
CA SER A 240 0.62 18.94 9.10
C SER A 240 -0.54 18.10 8.56
N VAL A 241 -0.52 17.79 7.27
CA VAL A 241 -1.43 16.83 6.63
C VAL A 241 -0.79 15.44 6.71
N GLU A 242 -1.35 14.57 7.53
CA GLU A 242 -0.78 13.25 7.81
C GLU A 242 -1.22 12.19 6.79
N ASP A 243 -2.44 12.32 6.28
CA ASP A 243 -2.99 11.42 5.28
C ASP A 243 -4.06 12.09 4.41
N LEU A 244 -4.25 11.55 3.23
CA LEU A 244 -5.32 11.94 2.31
C LEU A 244 -5.73 10.75 1.45
N GLN A 245 -6.98 10.74 1.01
CA GLN A 245 -7.48 9.70 0.13
C GLN A 245 -8.59 10.22 -0.79
N TRP A 246 -8.48 9.92 -2.07
CA TRP A 246 -9.54 10.13 -3.04
C TRP A 246 -10.78 9.30 -2.70
N SER A 247 -11.95 9.88 -2.96
CA SER A 247 -13.20 9.15 -2.87
C SER A 247 -13.22 8.01 -3.89
N PRO A 248 -13.68 6.80 -3.49
CA PRO A 248 -13.83 5.68 -4.42
C PRO A 248 -15.02 5.84 -5.37
N THR A 249 -15.95 6.77 -5.10
CA THR A 249 -17.20 6.95 -5.86
C THR A 249 -17.33 8.33 -6.51
N GLU A 250 -16.60 9.33 -6.04
CA GLU A 250 -16.68 10.72 -6.51
C GLU A 250 -15.32 11.21 -7.03
N GLY A 251 -15.16 11.29 -8.36
CA GLY A 251 -13.84 11.53 -8.99
C GLY A 251 -13.19 12.89 -8.72
N ASP A 252 -13.97 13.85 -8.22
CA ASP A 252 -13.51 15.21 -7.90
C ASP A 252 -13.36 15.46 -6.40
N VAL A 253 -13.63 14.44 -5.56
CA VAL A 253 -13.66 14.58 -4.10
C VAL A 253 -12.56 13.77 -3.45
N PHE A 254 -11.87 14.37 -2.49
CA PHE A 254 -10.94 13.67 -1.61
C PHE A 254 -11.12 14.10 -0.15
N ALA A 255 -10.66 13.26 0.77
CA ALA A 255 -10.57 13.56 2.19
C ALA A 255 -9.11 13.74 2.60
N SER A 256 -8.86 14.54 3.64
CA SER A 256 -7.55 14.61 4.31
C SER A 256 -7.72 14.65 5.82
N CYS A 257 -6.67 14.27 6.55
CA CYS A 257 -6.61 14.39 8.00
C CYS A 257 -5.29 15.02 8.47
N SER A 258 -5.31 15.60 9.66
CA SER A 258 -4.24 16.47 10.13
C SER A 258 -4.02 16.42 11.65
N VAL A 259 -2.82 16.84 12.06
CA VAL A 259 -2.43 17.18 13.43
C VAL A 259 -3.35 18.21 14.08
N ASP A 260 -4.08 19.03 13.30
CA ASP A 260 -5.08 19.97 13.87
C ASP A 260 -6.33 19.27 14.47
N GLY A 261 -6.38 17.95 14.39
CA GLY A 261 -7.43 17.08 14.89
C GLY A 261 -8.68 17.06 14.01
N LYS A 262 -8.59 17.55 12.76
CA LYS A 262 -9.69 17.59 11.81
C LYS A 262 -9.53 16.59 10.67
N ILE A 263 -10.67 16.22 10.12
CA ILE A 263 -10.80 15.64 8.78
C ILE A 263 -11.45 16.71 7.90
N CYS A 264 -10.93 16.90 6.69
CA CYS A 264 -11.48 17.84 5.71
C CYS A 264 -11.92 17.09 4.46
N ILE A 265 -13.11 17.43 3.95
CA ILE A 265 -13.56 17.00 2.61
C ILE A 265 -13.34 18.15 1.62
N TRP A 266 -12.80 17.82 0.46
CA TRP A 266 -12.40 18.75 -0.59
C TRP A 266 -13.07 18.39 -1.90
N ASP A 267 -13.44 19.40 -2.69
CA ASP A 267 -13.91 19.24 -4.07
C ASP A 267 -13.01 20.09 -4.97
N VAL A 268 -12.29 19.45 -5.90
CA VAL A 268 -11.30 20.14 -6.75
C VAL A 268 -11.89 21.13 -7.74
N ARG A 269 -13.21 21.10 -7.96
CA ARG A 269 -13.92 22.04 -8.83
C ARG A 269 -14.24 23.36 -8.14
N THR A 270 -14.14 23.40 -6.82
CA THR A 270 -14.51 24.54 -6.00
C THR A 270 -13.30 25.41 -5.63
N GLU A 271 -13.50 26.40 -4.77
CA GLU A 271 -12.35 27.11 -4.19
C GLU A 271 -11.42 26.12 -3.49
N LYS A 272 -10.12 26.45 -3.46
CA LYS A 272 -9.06 25.65 -2.82
C LYS A 272 -9.09 25.69 -1.29
N LYS A 273 -10.25 25.39 -0.74
CA LYS A 273 -10.64 25.39 0.68
C LYS A 273 -11.49 24.15 0.94
N PRO A 274 -11.53 23.66 2.19
CA PRO A 274 -12.33 22.50 2.52
C PRO A 274 -13.82 22.82 2.37
N CYS A 275 -14.56 21.94 1.69
CA CYS A 275 -16.02 22.00 1.63
C CYS A 275 -16.63 21.71 3.01
N MET A 276 -16.01 20.79 3.76
CA MET A 276 -16.47 20.40 5.08
C MET A 276 -15.29 20.08 6.01
N PRO A 277 -14.92 21.01 6.90
CA PRO A 277 -13.98 20.73 7.99
C PRO A 277 -14.71 20.11 9.18
N ILE A 278 -14.26 18.95 9.64
CA ILE A 278 -14.87 18.17 10.72
C ILE A 278 -13.86 18.05 11.84
N LYS A 279 -14.20 18.53 13.04
CA LYS A 279 -13.41 18.23 14.25
C LYS A 279 -13.65 16.78 14.65
N ALA A 280 -12.71 15.91 14.28
CA ALA A 280 -12.83 14.46 14.50
C ALA A 280 -12.28 14.05 15.87
N HIS A 281 -11.14 14.62 16.27
CA HIS A 281 -10.45 14.26 17.51
C HIS A 281 -9.88 15.47 18.25
N ASN A 282 -9.66 15.34 19.55
CA ASN A 282 -8.93 16.32 20.38
C ASN A 282 -7.40 16.12 20.36
N ALA A 283 -6.92 15.23 19.49
CA ALA A 283 -5.54 14.91 19.22
C ALA A 283 -5.35 14.76 17.70
N ASP A 284 -4.13 14.46 17.28
CA ASP A 284 -3.73 14.29 15.89
C ASP A 284 -4.56 13.20 15.19
N VAL A 285 -4.89 13.43 13.91
CA VAL A 285 -5.52 12.42 13.06
C VAL A 285 -4.51 11.99 11.99
N ASN A 286 -3.99 10.78 12.14
CA ASN A 286 -2.82 10.31 11.37
C ASN A 286 -3.17 9.55 10.09
N VAL A 287 -4.36 8.95 10.02
CA VAL A 287 -4.78 8.09 8.90
C VAL A 287 -6.28 8.28 8.65
N VAL A 288 -6.68 8.28 7.38
CA VAL A 288 -8.08 8.26 6.97
C VAL A 288 -8.29 7.17 5.91
N SER A 289 -9.44 6.51 5.94
CA SER A 289 -9.78 5.52 4.90
C SER A 289 -11.25 5.54 4.52
N TRP A 290 -11.52 5.59 3.22
CA TRP A 290 -12.84 5.38 2.65
C TRP A 290 -13.19 3.89 2.63
N ASN A 291 -14.43 3.59 3.01
CA ASN A 291 -14.99 2.27 2.79
C ASN A 291 -15.12 2.03 1.27
N ARG A 292 -14.54 0.94 0.78
CA ARG A 292 -14.53 0.56 -0.65
C ARG A 292 -15.74 -0.29 -1.08
N TYR A 293 -16.61 -0.66 -0.15
CA TYR A 293 -17.76 -1.55 -0.38
C TYR A 293 -19.11 -0.85 -0.40
N ILE A 294 -19.14 0.48 -0.28
CA ILE A 294 -20.38 1.26 -0.35
C ILE A 294 -20.42 1.93 -1.73
N TYR A 295 -21.37 1.48 -2.55
CA TYR A 295 -21.69 1.99 -3.89
C TYR A 295 -22.85 2.99 -3.84
#